data_AF-A0A7K4CES8-F1
#
_entry.id   AF-A0A7K4CES8-F1
#
_cell.length_a   1.000
_cell.length_b   1.000
_cell.length_c   1.000
_cell.angle_alpha   90.00
_cell.angle_beta   90.00
_cell.angle_gamma   90.00
#
_symmetry.space_group_name_H-M   'P 1'
#
loop_
_entity.id
_entity.type
_entity.pdbx_description
1 polymer ?
#
loop_
_entity_poly.entity_id
_entity_poly.type
_entity_poly.pdbx_seq_one_letter_code
_entity_poly.pdbx_strand_id
1 'polypeptide(L)'
;MTDTLEKNEAPAKTGMSTGMKVIIGIICLIIVVGLLAALTLTVAVLDSPAGTSFPYSTTYRVSLPDGQPVTVGTTKIIVMTYENEAIMEVDGQKEKLVVGQVREISPRYARVHALGIPLLDTDFKITLKYLGTSGKNALFDMNVQTSKQVPEMVISKLIPPGMGAVPA
;
A
#
# COMPACT_ATOMS: atom_id res chain seq x y z
N MET A 1 34.70 -20.83 -67.09
CA MET A 1 34.36 -21.72 -65.97
C MET A 1 35.46 -21.57 -64.94
N THR A 2 35.18 -20.88 -63.84
CA THR A 2 35.94 -21.00 -62.58
C THR A 2 35.00 -20.54 -61.48
N ASP A 3 34.68 -21.50 -60.62
CA ASP A 3 33.63 -21.52 -59.62
C ASP A 3 33.72 -20.42 -58.55
N THR A 4 32.55 -19.90 -58.21
CA THR A 4 32.29 -19.11 -57.02
C THR A 4 32.22 -20.05 -55.82
N LEU A 5 33.18 -19.99 -54.90
CA LEU A 5 33.08 -20.70 -53.61
C LEU A 5 32.37 -19.80 -52.60
N GLU A 6 31.06 -19.99 -52.47
CA GLU A 6 30.25 -19.53 -51.34
C GLU A 6 30.78 -20.15 -50.03
N LYS A 7 31.39 -19.33 -49.19
CA LYS A 7 31.68 -19.69 -47.80
C LYS A 7 30.39 -19.56 -47.00
N ASN A 8 29.65 -20.66 -46.89
CA ASN A 8 28.53 -20.81 -45.96
C ASN A 8 29.05 -20.75 -44.51
N GLU A 9 28.92 -19.60 -43.85
CA GLU A 9 29.09 -19.49 -42.40
C GLU A 9 27.85 -20.06 -41.71
N ALA A 10 27.98 -21.28 -41.17
CA ALA A 10 26.97 -21.83 -40.27
C ALA A 10 26.85 -20.93 -39.03
N PRO A 11 25.63 -20.63 -38.54
CA PRO A 11 25.48 -19.82 -37.34
C PRO A 11 26.09 -20.60 -36.17
N ALA A 12 27.10 -20.02 -35.53
CA ALA A 12 27.65 -20.52 -34.28
C ALA A 12 26.50 -20.62 -33.27
N LYS A 13 26.00 -21.84 -33.04
CA LYS A 13 25.15 -22.14 -31.89
C LYS A 13 26.06 -21.99 -30.68
N THR A 14 26.15 -20.78 -30.15
CA THR A 14 26.84 -20.48 -28.90
C THR A 14 26.15 -21.26 -27.79
N GLY A 15 26.65 -22.48 -27.55
CA GLY A 15 26.13 -23.38 -26.54
C GLY A 15 26.32 -22.73 -25.18
N MET A 16 25.25 -22.13 -24.66
CA MET A 16 25.21 -21.55 -23.33
C MET A 16 25.65 -22.61 -22.32
N SER A 17 26.79 -22.36 -21.65
CA SER A 17 27.42 -23.35 -20.77
C SER A 17 26.45 -23.76 -19.65
N THR A 18 26.55 -25.01 -19.19
CA THR A 18 25.69 -25.56 -18.13
C THR A 18 25.69 -24.68 -16.87
N GLY A 19 26.83 -24.06 -16.55
CA GLY A 19 26.95 -23.11 -15.44
C GLY A 19 26.10 -21.84 -15.64
N MET A 20 26.06 -21.29 -16.85
CA MET A 20 25.23 -20.12 -17.15
C MET A 20 23.73 -20.47 -17.07
N LYS A 21 23.31 -21.67 -17.48
CA LYS A 21 21.91 -22.11 -17.35
C LYS A 21 21.48 -22.26 -15.90
N VAL A 22 22.36 -22.76 -15.05
CA VAL A 22 22.11 -22.85 -13.60
C VAL A 22 21.99 -21.47 -12.97
N ILE A 23 22.86 -20.53 -13.31
CA ILE A 23 22.79 -19.14 -12.81
C ILE A 23 21.49 -18.47 -13.25
N ILE A 24 21.11 -18.56 -14.53
CA ILE A 24 19.84 -18.01 -15.00
C ILE A 24 18.66 -18.71 -14.33
N GLY A 25 18.73 -20.03 -14.12
CA GLY A 25 17.71 -20.78 -13.39
C GLY A 25 17.53 -20.27 -11.95
N ILE A 26 18.62 -20.02 -11.23
CA ILE A 26 18.59 -19.48 -9.87
C ILE A 26 18.03 -18.05 -9.85
N ILE A 27 18.46 -17.20 -10.79
CA ILE A 27 17.94 -15.82 -10.89
C ILE A 27 16.44 -15.83 -11.21
N CYS A 28 16.00 -16.62 -12.18
CA CYS A 28 14.58 -16.79 -12.48
C CYS A 28 13.81 -17.31 -11.29
N LEU A 29 14.34 -18.28 -10.54
CA LEU A 29 13.70 -18.80 -9.33
C LEU A 29 13.55 -17.72 -8.27
N ILE A 30 14.58 -16.91 -8.02
CA ILE A 30 14.52 -15.78 -7.08
C ILE A 30 13.46 -14.76 -7.52
N ILE A 31 13.39 -14.45 -8.81
CA ILE A 31 12.37 -13.54 -9.37
C ILE A 31 10.96 -14.11 -9.16
N VAL A 32 10.75 -15.39 -9.45
CA VAL A 32 9.46 -16.06 -9.27
C VAL A 32 9.06 -16.09 -7.80
N VAL A 33 9.99 -16.40 -6.89
CA VAL A 33 9.73 -16.37 -5.44
C VAL A 33 9.42 -14.94 -4.97
N GLY A 34 10.15 -13.94 -5.46
CA GLY A 34 9.88 -12.53 -5.17
C GLY A 34 8.50 -12.07 -5.65
N LEU A 35 8.09 -12.48 -6.85
CA LEU A 35 6.74 -12.24 -7.39
C LEU A 35 5.66 -12.89 -6.53
N LEU A 36 5.84 -14.15 -6.14
CA LEU A 36 4.89 -14.86 -5.27
C LEU A 36 4.77 -14.21 -3.89
N ALA A 37 5.88 -13.73 -3.32
CA ALA A 37 5.87 -13.00 -2.05
C ALA A 37 5.10 -11.68 -2.16
N ALA A 38 5.29 -10.91 -3.24
CA ALA A 38 4.55 -9.67 -3.47
C ALA A 38 3.04 -9.89 -3.67
N LEU A 39 2.66 -11.00 -4.32
CA LEU A 39 1.25 -11.36 -4.54
C LEU A 39 0.56 -11.90 -3.28
N THR A 40 1.31 -12.50 -2.35
CA THR A 40 0.79 -13.08 -1.10
C THR A 40 0.93 -12.17 0.11
N LEU A 41 1.26 -10.89 -0.12
CA LEU A 41 1.41 -9.90 0.94
C LEU A 41 0.07 -9.66 1.63
N THR A 42 -0.01 -9.98 2.92
CA THR A 42 -1.18 -9.72 3.75
C THR A 42 -0.82 -8.81 4.92
N VAL A 43 -1.74 -7.92 5.29
CA VAL A 43 -1.59 -6.98 6.40
C VAL A 43 -2.71 -7.24 7.40
N ALA A 44 -2.35 -7.63 8.62
CA ALA A 44 -3.27 -7.79 9.74
C ALA A 44 -3.16 -6.56 10.66
N VAL A 45 -4.30 -6.06 11.14
CA VAL A 45 -4.38 -4.89 12.03
C VAL A 45 -4.97 -5.29 13.39
N LEU A 46 -4.30 -4.90 14.48
CA LEU A 46 -4.55 -5.22 15.89
C LEU A 46 -4.44 -3.94 16.74
N ASP A 47 -4.63 -4.02 18.05
CA ASP A 47 -4.46 -2.87 18.96
C ASP A 47 -2.98 -2.57 19.25
N SER A 48 -2.63 -1.27 19.29
CA SER A 48 -1.26 -0.81 19.57
C SER A 48 -0.98 -0.76 21.09
N PRO A 49 0.23 -1.11 21.56
CA PRO A 49 0.69 -0.81 22.91
C PRO A 49 0.71 0.72 23.15
N ALA A 50 0.42 1.14 24.38
CA ALA A 50 0.48 2.55 24.78
C ALA A 50 1.94 3.06 24.86
N GLY A 51 2.20 4.29 24.39
CA GLY A 51 3.50 4.97 24.51
C GLY A 51 4.43 4.87 23.30
N THR A 52 3.98 4.33 22.17
CA THR A 52 4.79 4.22 20.95
C THR A 52 5.03 5.59 20.27
N SER A 53 6.28 5.85 19.85
CA SER A 53 6.64 7.00 19.00
C SER A 53 6.40 6.68 17.52
N PHE A 54 5.94 7.66 16.74
CA PHE A 54 5.63 7.51 15.30
C PHE A 54 6.47 8.49 14.45
N PRO A 55 7.80 8.26 14.30
CA PRO A 55 8.69 9.22 13.64
C PRO A 55 8.60 9.21 12.11
N TYR A 56 8.03 8.17 11.50
CA TYR A 56 7.89 8.06 10.06
C TYR A 56 6.47 8.45 9.66
N SER A 57 6.31 9.18 8.55
CA SER A 57 4.98 9.56 8.06
C SER A 57 4.91 9.56 6.54
N THR A 58 3.72 9.29 6.02
CA THR A 58 3.39 9.38 4.60
C THR A 58 2.00 9.98 4.45
N THR A 59 1.86 10.93 3.53
CA THR A 59 0.60 11.64 3.30
C THR A 59 -0.01 11.20 1.98
N TYR A 60 -1.32 10.94 2.00
CA TYR A 60 -2.11 10.60 0.83
C TYR A 60 -3.32 11.51 0.76
N ARG A 61 -3.69 11.91 -0.44
CA ARG A 61 -5.01 12.47 -0.71
C ARG A 61 -6.00 11.33 -0.91
N VAL A 62 -7.07 11.33 -0.12
CA VAL A 62 -8.11 10.31 -0.19
C VAL A 62 -9.49 10.94 -0.39
N SER A 63 -10.34 10.19 -1.07
CA SER A 63 -11.73 10.53 -1.35
C SER A 63 -12.62 9.48 -0.70
N LEU A 64 -13.39 9.87 0.31
CA LEU A 64 -14.36 8.98 0.96
C LEU A 64 -15.75 9.19 0.35
N PRO A 65 -16.43 8.11 -0.07
CA PRO A 65 -17.79 8.21 -0.59
C PRO A 65 -18.76 8.66 0.51
N ASP A 66 -19.60 9.64 0.19
CA ASP A 66 -20.57 10.18 1.14
C ASP A 66 -21.66 9.15 1.50
N GLY A 67 -21.93 8.99 2.78
CA GLY A 67 -22.91 8.07 3.35
C GLY A 67 -22.56 6.57 3.22
N GLN A 68 -21.39 6.22 2.68
CA GLN A 68 -20.99 4.83 2.50
C GLN A 68 -19.86 4.43 3.47
N PRO A 69 -19.94 3.25 4.10
CA PRO A 69 -18.89 2.76 4.97
C PRO A 69 -17.66 2.33 4.17
N VAL A 70 -16.49 2.74 4.65
CA VAL A 70 -15.18 2.27 4.18
C VAL A 70 -14.45 1.63 5.36
N THR A 71 -13.80 0.50 5.13
CA THR A 71 -13.08 -0.24 6.17
C THR A 71 -11.58 -0.15 5.95
N VAL A 72 -10.85 0.47 6.88
CA VAL A 72 -9.39 0.55 6.90
C VAL A 72 -8.87 -0.41 7.97
N GLY A 73 -8.28 -1.54 7.55
CA GLY A 73 -7.92 -2.61 8.48
C GLY A 73 -9.15 -3.18 9.18
N THR A 74 -9.26 -2.99 10.50
CA THR A 74 -10.42 -3.37 11.32
C THR A 74 -11.34 -2.20 11.67
N THR A 75 -10.95 -0.96 11.31
CA THR A 75 -11.71 0.25 11.63
C THR A 75 -12.70 0.59 10.52
N LYS A 76 -13.96 0.82 10.91
CA LYS A 76 -15.04 1.24 10.01
C LYS A 76 -15.20 2.76 10.08
N ILE A 77 -15.12 3.40 8.92
CA ILE A 77 -15.25 4.83 8.74
C ILE A 77 -16.48 5.12 7.89
N ILE A 78 -17.37 6.00 8.34
CA ILE A 78 -18.46 6.55 7.54
C ILE A 78 -18.33 8.06 7.58
N VAL A 79 -18.46 8.72 6.43
CA VAL A 79 -18.49 10.18 6.36
C VAL A 79 -19.83 10.60 5.78
N MET A 80 -20.46 11.57 6.43
CA MET A 80 -21.68 12.23 5.97
C MET A 80 -21.39 13.70 5.77
N THR A 81 -21.48 14.20 4.54
CA THR A 81 -21.21 15.61 4.24
C THR A 81 -22.48 16.44 4.27
N TYR A 82 -22.40 17.65 4.80
CA TYR A 82 -23.48 18.62 4.79
C TYR A 82 -22.91 20.02 4.62
N GLU A 83 -23.17 20.63 3.46
CA GLU A 83 -22.61 21.92 3.06
C GLU A 83 -21.08 21.98 3.21
N ASN A 84 -20.56 22.73 4.19
CA ASN A 84 -19.13 22.90 4.47
C ASN A 84 -18.62 22.03 5.63
N GLU A 85 -19.45 21.12 6.12
CA GLU A 85 -19.18 20.30 7.29
C GLU A 85 -19.24 18.82 6.92
N ALA A 86 -18.55 17.99 7.69
CA ALA A 86 -18.62 16.55 7.59
C ALA A 86 -18.80 15.94 8.96
N ILE A 87 -19.75 15.02 9.10
CA ILE A 87 -19.85 14.14 10.27
C ILE A 87 -19.09 12.87 9.92
N MET A 88 -17.97 12.65 10.60
CA MET A 88 -17.18 11.43 10.47
C MET A 88 -17.49 10.51 11.66
N GLU A 89 -17.92 9.29 11.37
CA GLU A 89 -18.06 8.21 12.33
C GLU A 89 -16.88 7.25 12.17
N VAL A 90 -16.15 7.03 13.27
CA VAL A 90 -15.04 6.06 13.33
C VAL A 90 -15.35 5.09 14.45
N ASP A 91 -15.54 3.80 14.13
CA ASP A 91 -15.85 2.73 15.10
C ASP A 91 -17.02 3.11 16.05
N GLY A 92 -18.05 3.78 15.52
CA GLY A 92 -19.24 4.23 16.25
C GLY A 92 -19.10 5.59 16.96
N GLN A 93 -17.90 6.18 16.98
CA GLN A 93 -17.66 7.52 17.53
C GLN A 93 -17.84 8.57 16.45
N LYS A 94 -18.90 9.39 16.59
CA LYS A 94 -19.20 10.50 15.68
C LYS A 94 -18.47 11.75 16.09
N GLU A 95 -17.83 12.41 15.13
CA GLU A 95 -17.27 13.75 15.29
C GLU A 95 -17.64 14.62 14.10
N LYS A 96 -17.95 15.88 14.39
CA LYS A 96 -18.18 16.89 13.37
C LYS A 96 -16.86 17.57 13.02
N LEU A 97 -16.58 17.65 11.72
CA LEU A 97 -15.39 18.24 11.15
C LEU A 97 -15.78 19.42 10.27
N VAL A 98 -15.10 20.54 10.43
CA VAL A 98 -15.10 21.64 9.45
C VAL A 98 -13.81 21.63 8.63
N VAL A 99 -13.83 22.26 7.46
CA VAL A 99 -12.66 22.28 6.56
C VAL A 99 -11.41 22.76 7.32
N GLY A 100 -10.33 22.00 7.19
CA GLY A 100 -9.06 22.22 7.88
C GLY A 100 -8.90 21.49 9.21
N GLN A 101 -9.99 20.97 9.81
CA GLN A 101 -9.90 20.18 11.04
C GLN A 101 -9.35 18.79 10.80
N VAL A 102 -8.66 18.28 11.83
CA VAL A 102 -8.00 16.97 11.82
C VAL A 102 -8.71 16.04 12.79
N ARG A 103 -9.10 14.86 12.30
CA ARG A 103 -9.55 13.73 13.12
C ARG A 103 -8.42 12.73 13.25
N GLU A 104 -8.04 12.42 14.49
CA GLU A 104 -7.12 11.34 14.79
C GLU A 104 -7.88 10.02 14.99
N ILE A 105 -7.48 8.98 14.27
CA ILE A 105 -7.93 7.61 14.49
C ILE A 105 -6.97 6.97 15.49
N SER A 106 -7.52 6.24 16.45
CA SER A 106 -6.75 5.56 17.50
C SER A 106 -5.61 4.72 16.90
N PRO A 107 -4.40 4.74 17.50
CA PRO A 107 -3.28 3.93 17.03
C PRO A 107 -3.60 2.43 17.02
N ARG A 108 -3.08 1.74 16.02
CA ARG A 108 -3.26 0.29 15.81
C ARG A 108 -1.92 -0.35 15.46
N TYR A 109 -1.76 -1.64 15.74
CA TYR A 109 -0.60 -2.44 15.37
C TYR A 109 -0.85 -3.18 14.06
N ALA A 110 0.03 -3.02 13.07
CA ALA A 110 0.01 -3.77 11.82
C ALA A 110 1.09 -4.85 11.81
N ARG A 111 0.72 -6.06 11.38
CA ARG A 111 1.65 -7.14 11.07
C ARG A 111 1.51 -7.56 9.62
N VAL A 112 2.64 -7.61 8.93
CA VAL A 112 2.75 -7.89 7.50
C VAL A 112 3.34 -9.28 7.32
N HIS A 113 2.66 -10.13 6.57
CA HIS A 113 3.12 -11.47 6.22
C HIS A 113 3.27 -11.59 4.71
N ALA A 114 4.24 -12.40 4.27
CA ALA A 114 4.28 -12.92 2.91
C ALA A 114 4.55 -14.42 2.98
N LEU A 115 3.84 -15.21 2.17
CA LEU A 115 3.94 -16.68 2.20
C LEU A 115 3.73 -17.28 3.60
N GLY A 116 2.93 -16.62 4.46
CA GLY A 116 2.71 -17.00 5.86
C GLY A 116 3.85 -16.64 6.83
N ILE A 117 4.98 -16.14 6.34
CA ILE A 117 6.13 -15.73 7.15
C ILE A 117 5.96 -14.26 7.56
N PRO A 118 6.08 -13.91 8.85
CA PRO A 118 6.05 -12.51 9.27
C PRO A 118 7.28 -11.78 8.72
N LEU A 119 7.05 -10.72 7.96
CA LEU A 119 8.11 -9.91 7.36
C LEU A 119 8.36 -8.61 8.13
N LEU A 120 7.29 -7.96 8.58
CA LEU A 120 7.35 -6.66 9.22
C LEU A 120 6.23 -6.52 10.22
N ASP A 121 6.49 -5.81 11.31
CA ASP A 121 5.48 -5.33 12.22
C ASP A 121 5.73 -3.87 12.60
N THR A 122 4.66 -3.10 12.74
CA THR A 122 4.73 -1.69 13.11
C THR A 122 3.46 -1.28 13.83
N ASP A 123 3.56 -0.31 14.72
CA ASP A 123 2.40 0.47 15.12
C ASP A 123 2.17 1.55 14.08
N PHE A 124 0.92 1.95 13.88
CA PHE A 124 0.55 3.04 13.02
C PHE A 124 -0.54 3.90 13.65
N LYS A 125 -0.54 5.18 13.27
CA LYS A 125 -1.54 6.17 13.64
C LYS A 125 -2.00 6.87 12.38
N ILE A 126 -3.30 7.06 12.24
CA ILE A 126 -3.88 7.73 11.07
C ILE A 126 -4.51 9.05 11.53
N THR A 127 -4.21 10.11 10.80
CA THR A 127 -4.91 11.39 10.96
C THR A 127 -5.54 11.78 9.62
N LEU A 128 -6.77 12.30 9.68
CA LEU A 128 -7.55 12.71 8.53
C LEU A 128 -7.86 14.20 8.64
N LYS A 129 -7.29 15.01 7.76
CA LYS A 129 -7.60 16.44 7.65
C LYS A 129 -8.69 16.65 6.62
N TYR A 130 -9.83 17.18 7.02
CA TYR A 130 -10.95 17.44 6.11
C TYR A 130 -10.63 18.60 5.17
N LEU A 131 -10.77 18.39 3.86
CA LEU A 131 -10.50 19.39 2.82
C LEU A 131 -11.77 19.99 2.20
N GLY A 132 -12.94 19.42 2.52
CA GLY A 132 -14.20 19.78 1.90
C GLY A 132 -14.74 18.66 1.01
N THR A 133 -15.71 19.01 0.17
CA THR A 133 -16.36 18.07 -0.75
C THR A 133 -15.81 18.19 -2.17
N SER A 134 -15.85 17.07 -2.90
CA SER A 134 -15.60 17.03 -4.34
C SER A 134 -16.65 16.13 -4.98
N GLY A 135 -17.63 16.75 -5.64
CA GLY A 135 -18.79 16.04 -6.16
C GLY A 135 -19.59 15.37 -5.03
N LYS A 136 -19.69 14.04 -5.08
CA LYS A 136 -20.41 13.21 -4.08
C LYS A 136 -19.50 12.62 -3.00
N ASN A 137 -18.24 13.05 -2.95
CA ASN A 137 -17.25 12.50 -2.05
C ASN A 137 -16.71 13.59 -1.12
N ALA A 138 -16.28 13.17 0.06
CA ALA A 138 -15.52 13.98 0.98
C ALA A 138 -14.02 13.82 0.69
N LEU A 139 -13.28 14.93 0.62
CA LEU A 139 -11.83 14.92 0.43
C LEU A 139 -11.10 15.08 1.76
N PHE A 140 -10.05 14.28 1.94
CA PHE A 140 -9.18 14.37 3.09
C PHE A 140 -7.71 14.26 2.67
N ASP A 141 -6.84 14.97 3.38
CA ASP A 141 -5.43 14.60 3.46
C ASP A 141 -5.28 13.61 4.62
N MET A 142 -4.92 12.37 4.28
CA MET A 142 -4.67 11.29 5.22
C MET A 142 -3.18 11.18 5.49
N ASN A 143 -2.75 11.41 6.71
CA ASN A 143 -1.39 11.18 7.14
C ASN A 143 -1.31 9.89 7.95
N VAL A 144 -0.54 8.93 7.43
CA VAL A 144 -0.25 7.65 8.06
C VAL A 144 1.13 7.76 8.71
N GLN A 145 1.18 7.66 10.03
CA GLN A 145 2.42 7.69 10.80
C GLN A 145 2.73 6.28 11.31
N THR A 146 3.99 5.85 11.24
CA THR A 146 4.42 4.50 11.65
C THR A 146 5.57 4.56 12.64
N SER A 147 5.63 3.58 13.54
CA SER A 147 6.69 3.47 14.54
C SER A 147 8.01 2.95 13.97
N LYS A 148 7.94 2.19 12.87
CA LYS A 148 9.11 1.72 12.11
C LYS A 148 9.04 2.22 10.66
N GLN A 149 10.18 2.23 9.98
CA GLN A 149 10.21 2.52 8.55
C GLN A 149 9.56 1.37 7.79
N VAL A 150 8.45 1.69 7.11
CA VAL A 150 7.68 0.72 6.33
C VAL A 150 7.76 1.08 4.85
N PRO A 151 8.02 0.13 3.95
CA PRO A 151 7.99 0.38 2.52
C PRO A 151 6.63 0.89 2.05
N GLU A 152 6.60 1.87 1.15
CA GLU A 152 5.37 2.50 0.65
C GLU A 152 4.39 1.48 0.02
N MET A 153 4.93 0.46 -0.65
CA MET A 153 4.14 -0.65 -1.20
C MET A 153 3.27 -1.34 -0.14
N VAL A 154 3.75 -1.43 1.11
CA VAL A 154 2.99 -2.02 2.22
C VAL A 154 1.96 -1.01 2.75
N ILE A 155 2.35 0.27 2.89
CA ILE A 155 1.45 1.33 3.36
C ILE A 155 0.24 1.48 2.43
N SER A 156 0.46 1.47 1.12
CA SER A 156 -0.62 1.54 0.13
C SER A 156 -1.61 0.38 0.22
N LYS A 157 -1.22 -0.78 0.75
CA LYS A 157 -2.12 -1.93 0.99
C LYS A 157 -2.98 -1.78 2.23
N LEU A 158 -2.58 -0.94 3.18
CA LEU A 158 -3.42 -0.57 4.33
C LEU A 158 -4.61 0.28 3.89
N ILE A 159 -4.43 1.07 2.82
CA ILE A 159 -5.44 1.98 2.31
C ILE A 159 -6.38 1.21 1.37
N PRO A 160 -7.69 1.16 1.67
CA PRO A 160 -8.66 0.50 0.82
C PRO A 160 -8.70 1.13 -0.58
N PRO A 161 -8.80 0.31 -1.64
CA PRO A 161 -8.89 0.83 -3.01
C PRO A 161 -10.11 1.75 -3.23
N GLY A 162 -11.17 1.59 -2.42
CA GLY A 162 -12.35 2.46 -2.45
C GLY A 162 -12.12 3.90 -1.98
N MET A 163 -10.94 4.23 -1.41
CA MET A 163 -10.61 5.59 -0.98
C MET A 163 -9.91 6.43 -2.06
N GLY A 164 -9.60 5.86 -3.23
CA GLY A 164 -8.96 6.59 -4.33
C GLY A 164 -7.65 7.29 -3.92
N ALA A 165 -6.83 6.61 -3.12
CA ALA A 165 -5.65 7.21 -2.51
C ALA A 165 -4.58 7.56 -3.55
N VAL A 166 -4.13 8.83 -3.52
CA VAL A 166 -3.04 9.34 -4.35
C VAL A 166 -1.99 9.94 -3.44
N PRO A 167 -0.68 9.68 -3.63
CA PRO A 167 0.37 10.38 -2.89
C PRO A 167 0.20 11.90 -2.99
N ALA A 168 0.27 12.59 -1.85
CA ALA A 168 0.07 14.04 -1.76
C ALA A 168 1.39 14.82 -1.78
#